data_AF-A0A2T5M566-F1
#
_entry.id   AF-A0A2T5M566-F1
#
_cell.length_a   1.000
_cell.length_b   1.000
_cell.length_c   1.000
_cell.angle_alpha   90.00
_cell.angle_beta   90.00
_cell.angle_gamma   90.00
#
_symmetry.space_group_name_H-M   'P 1'
#
loop_
_entity.id
_entity.type
_entity.pdbx_description
1 polymer ?
#
loop_
_entity_poly.entity_id
_entity_poly.type
_entity_poly.pdbx_seq_one_letter_code
_entity_poly.pdbx_strand_id
1 'polypeptide(L)'
;MQKNGLIYRLDGQKWERIGADLRTVEIAAGDAGLFQRQKDGRLYKYVGQTSWQLSDPHPDNTHLAIASSAYRVNSKGEIYILRNNGIWELLKDTPNNTSPKESPVGVQPEQVYDGGYPNSSQVLLRIGNGAAGQSGLIQDLGEAFIKYRVAHGFPPFKVAWYKSDTTESIRYLKDGIVDVAITYTPAAEDIAIKQGIAQSPSHYLFREHLMVVGPKSNPAKLNPTSDIIDVMTALYTAAEAGNTTPPVRFLSRYDKSATNIKDSELWIKIGQVPWASKYSTWYHQYVAYPTQALAAAAALQEYTLTDWGTYLSVDKSVQQQLIIYKRGSDNAGDLLLMPAHLLVGTKAQDLALAKEFASWATSQEGQTVIKEFRKASELVYSPAP
;
A
#
# COMPACT_ATOMS: atom_id res chain seq x y z
N MET A 1 -29.91 2.52 5.56
CA MET A 1 -30.73 1.32 5.27
C MET A 1 -30.84 0.49 6.52
N GLN A 2 -32.03 -0.03 6.84
CA GLN A 2 -32.22 -0.95 7.96
C GLN A 2 -32.11 -2.42 7.50
N LYS A 3 -31.87 -3.35 8.43
CA LYS A 3 -31.74 -4.80 8.12
C LYS A 3 -32.98 -5.42 7.45
N ASN A 4 -34.14 -4.80 7.63
CA ASN A 4 -35.42 -5.21 7.02
C ASN A 4 -35.62 -4.63 5.60
N GLY A 5 -34.59 -4.04 4.98
CA GLY A 5 -34.65 -3.48 3.62
C GLY A 5 -35.33 -2.11 3.52
N LEU A 6 -35.75 -1.51 4.64
CA LEU A 6 -36.30 -0.16 4.64
C LEU A 6 -35.20 0.88 4.37
N ILE A 7 -35.51 1.82 3.48
CA ILE A 7 -34.62 2.89 3.07
C ILE A 7 -35.22 4.22 3.53
N TYR A 8 -34.40 4.99 4.24
CA TYR A 8 -34.77 6.29 4.77
C TYR A 8 -33.77 7.36 4.32
N ARG A 9 -34.27 8.57 4.12
CA ARG A 9 -33.50 9.79 3.88
C ARG A 9 -33.72 10.74 5.04
N LEU A 10 -32.66 11.42 5.48
CA LEU A 10 -32.77 12.50 6.45
C LEU A 10 -33.12 13.80 5.71
N ASP A 11 -34.27 14.38 6.04
CA ASP A 11 -34.70 15.69 5.55
C ASP A 11 -34.80 16.66 6.73
N GLY A 12 -33.84 17.58 6.82
CA GLY A 12 -33.60 18.39 8.02
C GLY A 12 -33.34 17.52 9.25
N GLN A 13 -34.32 17.46 10.16
CA GLN A 13 -34.26 16.66 11.38
C GLN A 13 -35.20 15.44 11.37
N LYS A 14 -35.88 15.16 10.25
CA LYS A 14 -36.87 14.08 10.15
C LYS A 14 -36.38 12.99 9.21
N TRP A 15 -36.57 11.74 9.63
CA TRP A 15 -36.34 10.58 8.76
C TRP A 15 -37.59 10.30 7.94
N GLU A 16 -37.46 10.42 6.62
CA GLU A 16 -38.52 10.10 5.66
C GLU A 16 -38.24 8.73 5.04
N ARG A 17 -39.26 7.86 4.98
CA ARG A 17 -39.16 6.57 4.28
C ARG A 17 -39.25 6.81 2.78
N ILE A 18 -38.20 6.43 2.06
CA ILE A 18 -38.07 6.65 0.61
C ILE A 18 -38.01 5.35 -0.21
N GLY A 19 -38.14 4.20 0.45
CA GLY A 19 -38.15 2.91 -0.24
C GLY A 19 -38.17 1.72 0.72
N ALA A 20 -38.39 0.54 0.15
CA ALA A 20 -38.27 -0.73 0.84
C ALA A 20 -37.94 -1.83 -0.18
N ASP A 21 -36.71 -2.34 -0.16
CA ASP A 21 -36.30 -3.46 -1.02
C ASP A 21 -35.25 -4.32 -0.32
N LEU A 22 -35.61 -5.57 -0.01
CA LEU A 22 -34.72 -6.54 0.66
C LEU A 22 -33.56 -7.02 -0.23
N ARG A 23 -33.58 -6.68 -1.52
CA ARG A 23 -32.48 -6.97 -2.44
C ARG A 23 -31.41 -5.88 -2.38
N THR A 24 -31.67 -4.72 -1.80
CA THR A 24 -30.67 -3.65 -1.73
C THR A 24 -29.50 -4.06 -0.84
N VAL A 25 -28.29 -3.98 -1.39
CA VAL A 25 -27.02 -4.33 -0.69
C VAL A 25 -26.11 -3.12 -0.51
N GLU A 26 -26.34 -2.05 -1.27
CA GLU A 26 -25.52 -0.84 -1.26
C GLU A 26 -26.39 0.35 -1.64
N ILE A 27 -26.16 1.48 -0.99
CA ILE A 27 -26.80 2.77 -1.27
C ILE A 27 -25.71 3.82 -1.26
N ALA A 28 -25.72 4.72 -2.24
CA ALA A 28 -24.78 5.83 -2.33
C ALA A 28 -25.50 7.10 -2.77
N ALA A 29 -25.07 8.25 -2.24
CA ALA A 29 -25.71 9.55 -2.44
C ALA A 29 -24.65 10.63 -2.66
N GLY A 30 -24.97 11.59 -3.52
CA GLY A 30 -24.17 12.78 -3.82
C GLY A 30 -24.95 13.73 -4.72
N ASP A 31 -24.28 14.73 -5.30
CA ASP A 31 -24.93 15.74 -6.15
C ASP A 31 -25.62 15.14 -7.38
N ALA A 32 -25.11 14.02 -7.91
CA ALA A 32 -25.74 13.30 -9.03
C ALA A 32 -27.02 12.55 -8.65
N GLY A 33 -27.34 12.48 -7.35
CA GLY A 33 -28.56 11.92 -6.78
C GLY A 33 -28.32 10.76 -5.82
N LEU A 34 -29.38 10.00 -5.57
CA LEU A 34 -29.37 8.83 -4.70
C LEU A 34 -29.55 7.56 -5.53
N PHE A 35 -28.68 6.58 -5.31
CA PHE A 35 -28.67 5.32 -6.05
C PHE A 35 -28.59 4.13 -5.10
N GLN A 36 -29.08 2.99 -5.57
CA GLN A 36 -28.95 1.71 -4.87
C GLN A 36 -28.46 0.62 -5.83
N ARG A 37 -27.75 -0.36 -5.28
CA ARG A 37 -27.42 -1.61 -5.96
C ARG A 37 -28.13 -2.77 -5.29
N GLN A 38 -28.70 -3.65 -6.10
CA GLN A 38 -29.36 -4.86 -5.64
C GLN A 38 -28.43 -6.09 -5.67
N LYS A 39 -28.81 -7.17 -4.97
CA LYS A 39 -28.07 -8.44 -4.88
C LYS A 39 -27.73 -9.04 -6.25
N ASP A 40 -28.54 -8.75 -7.26
CA ASP A 40 -28.37 -9.22 -8.63
C ASP A 40 -27.49 -8.29 -9.49
N GLY A 41 -26.88 -7.26 -8.89
CA GLY A 41 -26.01 -6.30 -9.55
C GLY A 41 -26.74 -5.11 -10.19
N ARG A 42 -28.06 -5.10 -10.28
CA ARG A 42 -28.78 -3.99 -10.93
C ARG A 42 -28.70 -2.69 -10.13
N LEU A 43 -28.54 -1.57 -10.83
CA LEU A 43 -28.49 -0.23 -10.24
C LEU A 43 -29.80 0.51 -10.47
N TYR A 44 -30.31 1.16 -9.44
CA TYR A 44 -31.52 1.98 -9.51
C TYR A 44 -31.23 3.39 -8.98
N LYS A 45 -31.76 4.41 -9.66
CA LYS A 45 -31.75 5.80 -9.25
C LYS A 45 -33.06 6.15 -8.56
N TYR A 46 -33.00 6.82 -7.42
CA TYR A 46 -34.18 7.36 -6.76
C TYR A 46 -34.77 8.51 -7.56
N VAL A 47 -36.10 8.48 -7.79
CA VAL A 47 -36.81 9.48 -8.60
C VAL A 47 -37.91 10.21 -7.83
N GLY A 48 -38.00 10.01 -6.52
CA GLY A 48 -38.92 10.72 -5.63
C GLY A 48 -39.94 9.83 -4.93
N GLN A 49 -40.52 10.36 -3.86
CA GLN A 49 -41.42 9.64 -2.94
C GLN A 49 -40.83 8.29 -2.51
N THR A 50 -41.39 7.18 -2.97
CA THR A 50 -40.91 5.81 -2.72
C THR A 50 -40.44 5.10 -4.01
N SER A 51 -40.24 5.85 -5.09
CA SER A 51 -40.00 5.33 -6.43
C SER A 51 -38.51 5.32 -6.81
N TRP A 52 -38.11 4.24 -7.46
CA TRP A 52 -36.74 3.99 -7.93
C TRP A 52 -36.80 3.51 -9.38
N GLN A 53 -36.02 4.13 -10.25
CA GLN A 53 -35.95 3.81 -11.68
C GLN A 53 -34.68 3.01 -11.97
N LEU A 54 -34.78 1.97 -12.80
CA LEU A 54 -33.61 1.22 -13.26
C LEU A 54 -32.66 2.14 -14.02
N SER A 55 -31.43 2.21 -13.54
CA SER A 55 -30.35 3.05 -14.09
C SER A 55 -29.35 2.22 -14.88
N ASP A 56 -28.97 1.05 -14.35
CA ASP A 56 -28.08 0.11 -15.02
C ASP A 56 -28.63 -1.32 -14.89
N PRO A 57 -29.02 -1.98 -16.00
CA PRO A 57 -29.52 -3.35 -15.98
C PRO A 57 -28.42 -4.41 -15.81
N HIS A 58 -27.13 -4.06 -15.93
CA HIS A 58 -26.06 -5.04 -15.96
C HIS A 58 -25.91 -5.74 -14.59
N PRO A 59 -25.82 -7.09 -14.56
CA PRO A 59 -25.73 -7.83 -13.31
C PRO A 59 -24.31 -7.90 -12.74
N ASP A 60 -23.30 -7.40 -13.47
CA ASP A 60 -21.90 -7.49 -13.09
C ASP A 60 -21.44 -6.34 -12.20
N ASN A 61 -22.33 -5.42 -11.81
CA ASN A 61 -21.93 -4.31 -10.93
C ASN A 61 -21.63 -4.79 -9.51
N THR A 62 -20.45 -4.43 -9.02
CA THR A 62 -19.93 -4.84 -7.71
C THR A 62 -19.93 -3.69 -6.70
N HIS A 63 -19.75 -2.45 -7.15
CA HIS A 63 -19.66 -1.25 -6.31
C HIS A 63 -20.28 -0.03 -6.98
N LEU A 64 -20.73 0.93 -6.17
CA LEU A 64 -21.37 2.16 -6.57
C LEU A 64 -20.87 3.33 -5.71
N ALA A 65 -20.46 4.43 -6.35
CA ALA A 65 -20.04 5.66 -5.67
C ALA A 65 -20.67 6.88 -6.34
N ILE A 66 -21.19 7.82 -5.55
CA ILE A 66 -21.86 9.03 -6.08
C ILE A 66 -21.17 10.28 -5.54
N ALA A 67 -20.82 11.18 -6.46
CA ALA A 67 -20.32 12.53 -6.18
C ALA A 67 -21.07 13.52 -7.11
N SER A 68 -20.35 14.39 -7.82
CA SER A 68 -20.88 15.21 -8.92
C SER A 68 -21.36 14.38 -10.12
N SER A 69 -20.94 13.11 -10.21
CA SER A 69 -21.45 12.11 -11.16
C SER A 69 -21.62 10.78 -10.43
N ALA A 70 -22.40 9.87 -11.01
CA ALA A 70 -22.51 8.50 -10.52
C ALA A 70 -21.42 7.63 -11.16
N TYR A 71 -20.73 6.83 -10.36
CA TYR A 71 -19.68 5.91 -10.78
C TYR A 71 -20.04 4.49 -10.34
N ARG A 72 -19.74 3.51 -11.18
CA ARG A 72 -19.91 2.09 -10.84
C ARG A 72 -18.74 1.26 -11.33
N VAL A 73 -18.48 0.17 -10.63
CA VAL A 73 -17.42 -0.79 -10.96
C VAL A 73 -18.09 -2.13 -11.30
N ASN A 74 -17.64 -2.77 -12.37
CA ASN A 74 -18.11 -4.12 -12.70
C ASN A 74 -17.20 -5.22 -12.12
N SER A 75 -17.56 -6.48 -12.37
CA SER A 75 -16.84 -7.65 -11.87
C SER A 75 -15.44 -7.81 -12.48
N LYS A 76 -15.12 -7.09 -13.56
CA LYS A 76 -13.79 -7.00 -14.17
C LYS A 76 -12.93 -5.87 -13.62
N GLY A 77 -13.48 -5.03 -12.73
CA GLY A 77 -12.81 -3.84 -12.21
C GLY A 77 -12.89 -2.63 -13.14
N GLU A 78 -13.68 -2.69 -14.21
CA GLU A 78 -13.89 -1.57 -15.13
C GLU A 78 -14.78 -0.51 -14.47
N ILE A 79 -14.36 0.75 -14.53
CA ILE A 79 -15.06 1.89 -13.95
C ILE A 79 -15.92 2.55 -15.03
N TYR A 80 -17.20 2.75 -14.75
CA TYR A 80 -18.12 3.48 -15.61
C TYR A 80 -18.60 4.74 -14.92
N ILE A 81 -18.76 5.81 -15.69
CA ILE A 81 -19.35 7.08 -15.28
C ILE A 81 -20.73 7.24 -15.93
N LEU A 82 -21.73 7.66 -15.15
CA LEU A 82 -23.03 8.05 -15.68
C LEU A 82 -22.95 9.45 -16.28
N ARG A 83 -23.19 9.57 -17.58
CA ARG A 83 -23.22 10.86 -18.28
C ARG A 83 -24.58 11.54 -18.14
N ASN A 84 -24.62 12.83 -18.48
CA ASN A 84 -25.83 13.65 -18.43
C ASN A 84 -26.96 13.14 -19.33
N ASN A 85 -26.65 12.35 -20.35
CA ASN A 85 -27.64 11.67 -21.21
C ASN A 85 -28.24 10.40 -20.58
N GLY A 86 -27.86 10.05 -19.34
CA GLY A 86 -28.33 8.86 -18.63
C GLY A 86 -27.63 7.56 -19.03
N ILE A 87 -26.56 7.62 -19.84
CA ILE A 87 -25.81 6.45 -20.29
C ILE A 87 -24.59 6.23 -19.39
N TRP A 88 -24.41 4.98 -18.97
CA TRP A 88 -23.18 4.53 -18.31
C TRP A 88 -22.09 4.31 -19.36
N GLU A 89 -21.08 5.17 -19.33
CA GLU A 89 -19.94 5.08 -20.23
C GLU A 89 -18.72 4.55 -19.49
N LEU A 90 -18.03 3.59 -20.10
CA LEU A 90 -16.75 3.12 -19.60
C LEU A 90 -15.82 4.32 -19.53
N LEU A 91 -15.29 4.60 -18.33
CA LEU A 91 -14.28 5.61 -18.12
C LEU A 91 -12.97 5.05 -18.68
N LYS A 92 -12.72 5.30 -19.98
CA LYS A 92 -11.46 4.95 -20.62
C LYS A 92 -10.41 5.97 -20.19
N ASP A 93 -9.29 5.48 -19.67
CA ASP A 93 -8.05 6.25 -19.71
C ASP A 93 -7.68 6.48 -21.19
N THR A 94 -7.55 7.73 -21.61
CA THR A 94 -6.73 8.06 -22.77
C THR A 94 -5.25 7.96 -22.37
N PRO A 95 -4.35 7.39 -23.19
CA PRO A 95 -4.42 6.20 -24.02
C PRO A 95 -3.69 5.03 -23.34
N ASN A 96 -4.34 3.88 -23.17
CA ASN A 96 -3.73 2.53 -23.23
C ASN A 96 -4.74 1.49 -22.74
N ASN A 97 -5.74 1.17 -23.55
CA ASN A 97 -6.38 -0.14 -23.39
C ASN A 97 -7.06 -0.60 -24.68
N THR A 98 -6.29 -1.31 -25.51
CA THR A 98 -6.85 -2.34 -26.40
C THR A 98 -6.36 -3.67 -25.88
N SER A 99 -7.27 -4.54 -25.46
CA SER A 99 -6.94 -5.93 -25.19
C SER A 99 -6.71 -6.67 -26.51
N PRO A 100 -5.64 -7.47 -26.58
CA PRO A 100 -5.76 -8.84 -27.04
C PRO A 100 -5.35 -9.81 -25.92
N LYS A 101 -5.85 -11.05 -26.03
CA LYS A 101 -5.52 -12.17 -25.16
C LYS A 101 -4.00 -12.44 -25.21
N GLU A 102 -3.28 -12.08 -24.15
CA GLU A 102 -1.96 -12.55 -23.71
C GLU A 102 -1.65 -11.86 -22.36
N SER A 103 -0.64 -12.33 -21.62
CA SER A 103 -0.19 -11.91 -20.27
C SER A 103 -0.59 -10.47 -19.88
N PRO A 104 -1.07 -10.18 -18.65
CA PRO A 104 -1.63 -8.86 -18.33
C PRO A 104 -0.64 -7.72 -18.65
N VAL A 105 -0.88 -7.03 -19.77
CA VAL A 105 -0.04 -5.95 -20.31
C VAL A 105 -0.27 -4.66 -19.53
N GLY A 106 0.81 -3.99 -19.12
CA GLY A 106 0.79 -2.58 -18.73
C GLY A 106 1.76 -2.22 -17.61
N VAL A 107 2.09 -3.16 -16.72
CA VAL A 107 3.07 -2.90 -15.66
C VAL A 107 4.45 -3.21 -16.21
N GLN A 108 5.29 -2.18 -16.32
CA GLN A 108 6.69 -2.33 -16.70
C GLN A 108 7.55 -2.51 -15.43
N PRO A 109 8.67 -3.23 -15.52
CA PRO A 109 9.64 -3.22 -14.44
C PRO A 109 10.20 -1.80 -14.27
N GLU A 110 10.43 -1.41 -13.02
CA GLU A 110 11.12 -0.16 -12.68
C GLU A 110 12.59 -0.25 -13.09
N GLN A 111 13.22 -1.41 -12.83
CA GLN A 111 14.60 -1.69 -13.21
C GLN A 111 14.78 -3.16 -13.58
N VAL A 112 15.81 -3.45 -14.38
CA VAL A 112 16.20 -4.81 -14.79
C VAL A 112 17.70 -4.97 -14.59
N TYR A 113 18.09 -6.03 -13.90
CA TYR A 113 19.47 -6.34 -13.53
C TYR A 113 19.99 -7.53 -14.32
N ASP A 114 21.23 -7.47 -14.77
CA ASP A 114 21.87 -8.52 -15.58
C ASP A 114 23.09 -9.17 -14.90
N GLY A 115 23.43 -8.76 -13.68
CA GLY A 115 24.54 -9.32 -12.91
C GLY A 115 25.93 -9.09 -13.54
N GLY A 116 26.06 -8.13 -14.46
CA GLY A 116 27.28 -7.89 -15.24
C GLY A 116 27.40 -8.74 -16.51
N TYR A 117 26.32 -9.40 -16.93
CA TYR A 117 26.26 -10.24 -18.13
C TYR A 117 25.38 -9.59 -19.22
N PRO A 118 25.88 -8.56 -19.94
CA PRO A 118 25.05 -7.67 -20.77
C PRO A 118 24.41 -8.37 -21.98
N ASN A 119 24.97 -9.50 -22.41
CA ASN A 119 24.47 -10.26 -23.57
C ASN A 119 23.24 -11.12 -23.24
N SER A 120 22.85 -11.24 -21.97
CA SER A 120 21.59 -11.89 -21.62
C SER A 120 20.41 -11.04 -22.06
N SER A 121 19.43 -11.62 -22.76
CA SER A 121 18.23 -10.89 -23.19
C SER A 121 16.98 -11.27 -22.40
N GLN A 122 17.00 -12.37 -21.66
CA GLN A 122 15.79 -12.95 -21.08
C GLN A 122 15.65 -12.63 -19.60
N VAL A 123 14.53 -11.99 -19.23
CA VAL A 123 14.09 -11.88 -17.83
C VAL A 123 13.48 -13.22 -17.43
N LEU A 124 14.02 -13.85 -16.39
CA LEU A 124 13.51 -15.13 -15.86
C LEU A 124 12.95 -15.02 -14.45
N LEU A 125 13.29 -13.96 -13.71
CA LEU A 125 12.77 -13.73 -12.36
C LEU A 125 12.26 -12.30 -12.24
N ARG A 126 11.03 -12.15 -11.77
CA ARG A 126 10.36 -10.86 -11.56
C ARG A 126 10.02 -10.71 -10.08
N ILE A 127 10.47 -9.62 -9.47
CA ILE A 127 10.36 -9.37 -8.03
C ILE A 127 9.47 -8.15 -7.79
N GLY A 128 8.37 -8.30 -7.05
CA GLY A 128 7.53 -7.21 -6.59
C GLY A 128 7.97 -6.69 -5.22
N ASN A 129 8.31 -5.41 -5.10
CA ASN A 129 8.63 -4.77 -3.82
C ASN A 129 8.63 -3.23 -3.94
N GLY A 130 8.47 -2.54 -2.82
CA GLY A 130 8.55 -1.08 -2.73
C GLY A 130 9.90 -0.60 -2.22
N ALA A 131 10.00 -0.47 -0.89
CA ALA A 131 11.10 0.23 -0.21
C ALA A 131 12.48 -0.41 -0.42
N ALA A 132 12.59 -1.74 -0.38
CA ALA A 132 13.87 -2.42 -0.60
C ALA A 132 14.37 -2.30 -2.05
N GLY A 133 13.47 -2.13 -3.02
CA GLY A 133 13.86 -1.81 -4.39
C GLY A 133 14.39 -0.38 -4.50
N GLN A 134 13.70 0.58 -3.90
CA GLN A 134 14.17 1.98 -3.86
C GLN A 134 15.47 2.18 -3.06
N SER A 135 15.72 1.34 -2.06
CA SER A 135 16.96 1.39 -1.31
C SER A 135 18.15 0.90 -2.14
N GLY A 136 17.92 -0.07 -3.04
CA GLY A 136 18.92 -0.75 -3.86
C GLY A 136 19.09 -2.23 -3.52
N LEU A 137 18.48 -2.74 -2.44
CA LEU A 137 18.66 -4.13 -2.02
C LEU A 137 18.18 -5.15 -3.06
N ILE A 138 17.10 -4.85 -3.80
CA ILE A 138 16.61 -5.76 -4.85
C ILE A 138 17.62 -5.88 -6.00
N GLN A 139 18.36 -4.82 -6.31
CA GLN A 139 19.47 -4.87 -7.26
C GLN A 139 20.55 -5.82 -6.74
N ASP A 140 21.05 -5.61 -5.52
CA ASP A 140 22.14 -6.40 -4.94
C ASP A 140 21.77 -7.89 -4.83
N LEU A 141 20.54 -8.20 -4.38
CA LEU A 141 20.02 -9.56 -4.35
C LEU A 141 19.89 -10.17 -5.76
N GLY A 142 19.35 -9.41 -6.71
CA GLY A 142 19.16 -9.86 -8.08
C GLY A 142 20.49 -10.17 -8.77
N GLU A 143 21.46 -9.25 -8.68
CA GLU A 143 22.79 -9.43 -9.25
C GLU A 143 23.55 -10.59 -8.59
N ALA A 144 23.50 -10.69 -7.27
CA ALA A 144 24.16 -11.78 -6.55
C ALA A 144 23.55 -13.14 -6.90
N PHE A 145 22.22 -13.23 -7.06
CA PHE A 145 21.57 -14.47 -7.47
C PHE A 145 21.92 -14.87 -8.91
N ILE A 146 22.00 -13.92 -9.85
CA ILE A 146 22.47 -14.19 -11.22
C ILE A 146 23.89 -14.76 -11.19
N LYS A 147 24.80 -14.10 -10.46
CA LYS A 147 26.21 -14.54 -10.30
C LYS A 147 26.30 -15.93 -9.66
N TYR A 148 25.48 -16.19 -8.64
CA TYR A 148 25.36 -17.50 -7.99
C TYR A 148 25.01 -18.59 -9.00
N ARG A 149 23.95 -18.42 -9.78
CA ARG A 149 23.53 -19.46 -10.75
C ARG A 149 24.54 -19.67 -11.86
N VAL A 150 25.17 -18.59 -12.36
CA VAL A 150 26.23 -18.70 -13.37
C VAL A 150 27.43 -19.48 -12.84
N ALA A 151 27.84 -19.25 -11.59
CA ALA A 151 28.90 -20.02 -10.94
C ALA A 151 28.56 -21.52 -10.79
N HIS A 152 27.27 -21.86 -10.79
CA HIS A 152 26.76 -23.23 -10.74
C HIS A 152 26.41 -23.81 -12.13
N GLY A 153 26.89 -23.19 -13.21
CA GLY A 153 26.80 -23.74 -14.57
C GLY A 153 25.52 -23.41 -15.34
N PHE A 154 24.65 -22.55 -14.81
CA PHE A 154 23.47 -22.06 -15.53
C PHE A 154 23.80 -20.87 -16.45
N PRO A 155 23.09 -20.69 -17.58
CA PRO A 155 23.28 -19.53 -18.44
C PRO A 155 22.86 -18.23 -17.73
N PRO A 156 23.50 -17.08 -18.06
CA PRO A 156 23.11 -15.79 -17.51
C PRO A 156 21.67 -15.39 -17.91
N PHE A 157 20.94 -14.82 -16.96
CA PHE A 157 19.57 -14.33 -17.13
C PHE A 157 19.42 -12.95 -16.49
N LYS A 158 18.28 -12.31 -16.71
CA LYS A 158 17.94 -11.02 -16.08
C LYS A 158 16.91 -11.18 -14.96
N VAL A 159 17.06 -10.35 -13.94
CA VAL A 159 16.09 -10.19 -12.84
C VAL A 159 15.42 -8.83 -13.00
N ALA A 160 14.09 -8.79 -13.01
CA ALA A 160 13.32 -7.56 -13.14
C ALA A 160 12.66 -7.18 -11.82
N TRP A 161 12.79 -5.93 -11.41
CA TRP A 161 12.11 -5.39 -10.23
C TRP A 161 10.88 -4.58 -10.66
N TYR A 162 9.75 -4.88 -10.04
CA TYR A 162 8.49 -4.17 -10.17
C TYR A 162 8.23 -3.40 -8.88
N LYS A 163 8.18 -2.07 -8.99
CA LYS A 163 7.92 -1.19 -7.87
C LYS A 163 6.45 -1.28 -7.44
N SER A 164 6.20 -1.70 -6.21
CA SER A 164 4.85 -1.91 -5.69
C SER A 164 4.79 -1.90 -4.16
N ASP A 165 3.67 -1.49 -3.57
CA ASP A 165 3.44 -1.70 -2.13
C ASP A 165 3.05 -3.15 -1.80
N THR A 166 2.78 -3.49 -0.52
CA THR A 166 2.37 -4.86 -0.12
C THR A 166 1.12 -5.34 -0.84
N THR A 167 0.09 -4.48 -0.93
CA THR A 167 -1.20 -4.82 -1.54
C THR A 167 -1.03 -5.05 -3.05
N GLU A 168 -0.32 -4.15 -3.71
CA GLU A 168 0.00 -4.26 -5.12
C GLU A 168 0.88 -5.48 -5.42
N SER A 169 1.87 -5.77 -4.58
CA SER A 169 2.76 -6.92 -4.77
C SER A 169 2.00 -8.24 -4.67
N ILE A 170 1.07 -8.38 -3.70
CA ILE A 170 0.19 -9.55 -3.59
C ILE A 170 -0.74 -9.65 -4.82
N ARG A 171 -1.26 -8.51 -5.31
CA ARG A 171 -2.04 -8.49 -6.56
C ARG A 171 -1.19 -8.93 -7.76
N TYR A 172 0.06 -8.48 -7.86
CA TYR A 172 0.98 -8.89 -8.92
C TYR A 172 1.28 -10.39 -8.87
N LEU A 173 1.40 -11.00 -7.68
CA LEU A 173 1.48 -12.47 -7.55
C LEU A 173 0.21 -13.15 -8.05
N LYS A 174 -0.97 -12.64 -7.64
CA LYS A 174 -2.27 -13.19 -8.05
C LYS A 174 -2.48 -13.15 -9.56
N ASP A 175 -1.98 -12.11 -10.20
CA ASP A 175 -2.13 -11.86 -11.64
C ASP A 175 -0.97 -12.44 -12.46
N GLY A 176 0.07 -13.01 -11.81
CA GLY A 176 1.24 -13.58 -12.49
C GLY A 176 2.18 -12.55 -13.12
N ILE A 177 2.11 -11.29 -12.66
CA ILE A 177 2.96 -10.17 -13.11
C ILE A 177 4.37 -10.29 -12.52
N VAL A 178 4.48 -10.76 -11.27
CA VAL A 178 5.75 -11.05 -10.61
C VAL A 178 5.78 -12.50 -10.14
N ASP A 179 6.98 -13.06 -10.01
CA ASP A 179 7.21 -14.45 -9.60
C ASP A 179 7.35 -14.57 -8.08
N VAL A 180 7.98 -13.57 -7.46
CA VAL A 180 8.13 -13.43 -6.02
C VAL A 180 7.79 -12.01 -5.58
N ALA A 181 7.36 -11.84 -4.34
CA ALA A 181 7.15 -10.54 -3.73
C ALA A 181 7.82 -10.47 -2.37
N ILE A 182 8.41 -9.32 -2.03
CA ILE A 182 8.88 -9.04 -0.67
C ILE A 182 7.91 -8.05 -0.02
N THR A 183 7.21 -8.51 1.01
CA THR A 183 6.14 -7.78 1.72
C THR A 183 6.46 -7.60 3.19
N TYR A 184 5.70 -6.73 3.87
CA TYR A 184 6.00 -6.30 5.25
C TYR A 184 4.79 -6.49 6.20
N THR A 185 3.87 -7.40 5.89
CA THR A 185 2.59 -7.50 6.60
C THR A 185 2.18 -8.97 6.75
N PRO A 186 2.56 -9.61 7.88
CA PRO A 186 2.29 -11.03 8.13
C PRO A 186 0.82 -11.43 7.95
N ALA A 187 -0.12 -10.59 8.40
CA ALA A 187 -1.54 -10.86 8.21
C ALA A 187 -1.97 -10.90 6.74
N ALA A 188 -1.40 -10.04 5.88
CA ALA A 188 -1.69 -10.05 4.45
C ALA A 188 -1.02 -11.23 3.73
N GLU A 189 0.19 -11.59 4.17
CA GLU A 189 0.93 -12.77 3.70
C GLU A 189 0.14 -14.06 3.99
N ASP A 190 -0.36 -14.23 5.20
CA ASP A 190 -1.20 -15.36 5.60
C ASP A 190 -2.47 -15.46 4.77
N ILE A 191 -3.12 -14.32 4.48
CA ILE A 191 -4.31 -14.28 3.63
C ILE A 191 -3.95 -14.69 2.20
N ALA A 192 -2.84 -14.18 1.65
CA ALA A 192 -2.39 -14.54 0.31
C ALA A 192 -2.11 -16.05 0.18
N ILE A 193 -1.49 -16.66 1.20
CA ILE A 193 -1.26 -18.11 1.25
C ILE A 193 -2.60 -18.86 1.34
N LYS A 194 -3.49 -18.48 2.27
CA LYS A 194 -4.81 -19.12 2.44
C LYS A 194 -5.69 -19.03 1.19
N GLN A 195 -5.55 -17.97 0.40
CA GLN A 195 -6.27 -17.77 -0.86
C GLN A 195 -5.60 -18.47 -2.06
N GLY A 196 -4.46 -19.16 -1.87
CA GLY A 196 -3.72 -19.81 -2.94
C GLY A 196 -3.05 -18.82 -3.92
N ILE A 197 -2.84 -17.57 -3.50
CA ILE A 197 -2.10 -16.56 -4.27
C ILE A 197 -0.58 -16.82 -4.14
N ALA A 198 -0.13 -17.16 -2.94
CA ALA A 198 1.26 -17.49 -2.65
C ALA A 198 1.40 -18.93 -2.14
N GLN A 199 2.57 -19.52 -2.38
CA GLN A 199 2.98 -20.80 -1.81
C GLN A 199 3.22 -20.65 -0.31
N SER A 200 3.03 -21.75 0.43
CA SER A 200 3.45 -21.87 1.83
C SER A 200 4.84 -22.53 1.91
N PRO A 201 5.71 -22.14 2.85
CA PRO A 201 5.56 -21.03 3.79
C PRO A 201 5.95 -19.67 3.15
N SER A 202 5.70 -18.58 3.86
CA SER A 202 6.43 -17.33 3.61
C SER A 202 7.86 -17.45 4.16
N HIS A 203 8.80 -16.68 3.60
CA HIS A 203 10.22 -16.76 3.93
C HIS A 203 10.71 -15.46 4.59
N TYR A 204 11.08 -15.49 5.86
CA TYR A 204 11.59 -14.29 6.56
C TYR A 204 12.97 -13.93 5.99
N LEU A 205 13.09 -12.76 5.34
CA LEU A 205 14.34 -12.34 4.72
C LEU A 205 15.14 -11.37 5.59
N PHE A 206 14.51 -10.31 6.08
CA PHE A 206 15.21 -9.26 6.82
C PHE A 206 14.25 -8.45 7.69
N ARG A 207 14.83 -7.66 8.57
CA ARG A 207 14.14 -6.72 9.46
C ARG A 207 14.45 -5.29 9.03
N GLU A 208 13.40 -4.52 8.77
CA GLU A 208 13.44 -3.08 8.59
C GLU A 208 12.88 -2.41 9.86
N HIS A 209 13.26 -1.17 10.11
CA HIS A 209 12.93 -0.43 11.31
C HIS A 209 12.26 0.91 10.95
N LEU A 210 11.03 1.07 11.42
CA LEU A 210 10.35 2.36 11.35
C LEU A 210 10.93 3.34 12.37
N MET A 211 10.71 4.61 12.10
CA MET A 211 11.09 5.71 12.94
C MET A 211 10.07 6.84 12.91
N VAL A 212 9.91 7.47 14.05
CA VAL A 212 9.23 8.77 14.16
C VAL A 212 10.28 9.85 13.95
N VAL A 213 10.09 10.65 12.91
CA VAL A 213 10.91 11.82 12.61
C VAL A 213 10.08 13.08 12.70
N GLY A 214 10.72 14.23 12.87
CA GLY A 214 10.03 15.52 12.87
C GLY A 214 10.97 16.71 12.90
N PRO A 215 10.42 17.93 13.05
CA PRO A 215 11.19 19.17 12.97
C PRO A 215 12.11 19.37 14.18
N LYS A 216 13.29 19.96 13.95
CA LYS A 216 14.25 20.31 15.01
C LYS A 216 13.68 21.13 16.18
N SER A 217 12.68 21.97 15.92
CA SER A 217 12.03 22.80 16.93
C SER A 217 11.26 21.99 17.99
N ASN A 218 10.96 20.72 17.72
CA ASN A 218 10.25 19.82 18.63
C ASN A 218 8.99 20.42 19.30
N PRO A 219 8.01 20.96 18.55
CA PRO A 219 6.84 21.61 19.14
C PRO A 219 6.00 20.66 20.03
N ALA A 220 6.04 19.35 19.78
CA ALA A 220 5.38 18.34 20.63
C ALA A 220 6.20 17.94 21.87
N LYS A 221 7.40 18.52 22.07
CA LYS A 221 8.29 18.26 23.21
C LYS A 221 8.56 16.78 23.43
N LEU A 222 8.75 16.04 22.34
CA LEU A 222 9.02 14.60 22.40
C LEU A 222 10.34 14.33 23.14
N ASN A 223 10.32 13.35 24.03
CA ASN A 223 11.51 12.83 24.69
C ASN A 223 12.05 11.61 23.92
N PRO A 224 13.31 11.62 23.45
CA PRO A 224 13.92 10.50 22.72
C PRO A 224 13.95 9.16 23.48
N THR A 225 13.83 9.18 24.82
CA THR A 225 13.82 7.96 25.63
C THR A 225 12.43 7.36 25.83
N SER A 226 11.36 8.10 25.49
CA SER A 226 9.98 7.61 25.62
C SER A 226 9.74 6.39 24.73
N ASP A 227 8.85 5.49 25.16
CA ASP A 227 8.36 4.45 24.26
C ASP A 227 7.48 5.03 23.16
N ILE A 228 7.17 4.22 22.15
CA ILE A 228 6.41 4.69 20.99
C ILE A 228 4.96 5.09 21.34
N ILE A 229 4.33 4.47 22.34
CA ILE A 229 2.97 4.81 22.77
C ILE A 229 2.96 6.19 23.43
N ASP A 230 3.96 6.48 24.27
CA ASP A 230 4.16 7.80 24.86
C ASP A 230 4.44 8.87 23.79
N VAL A 231 5.28 8.55 22.79
CA VAL A 231 5.57 9.45 21.67
C VAL A 231 4.29 9.81 20.90
N MET A 232 3.47 8.81 20.55
CA MET A 232 2.21 9.05 19.83
C MET A 232 1.21 9.84 20.69
N THR A 233 1.16 9.57 21.99
CA THR A 233 0.30 10.30 22.94
C THR A 233 0.70 11.77 23.07
N ALA A 234 2.01 12.06 23.12
CA ALA A 234 2.53 13.41 23.17
C ALA A 234 2.23 14.19 21.87
N LEU A 235 2.39 13.54 20.71
CA LEU A 235 2.00 14.11 19.41
C LEU A 235 0.52 14.47 19.39
N TYR A 236 -0.37 13.54 19.76
CA TYR A 236 -1.81 13.78 19.83
C TYR A 236 -2.13 14.98 20.75
N THR A 237 -1.63 14.95 21.99
CA THR A 237 -1.93 15.97 23.00
C THR A 237 -1.50 17.37 22.54
N ALA A 238 -0.31 17.49 21.96
CA ALA A 238 0.20 18.77 21.50
C ALA A 238 -0.50 19.26 20.22
N ALA A 239 -0.92 18.35 19.35
CA ALA A 239 -1.66 18.68 18.13
C ALA A 239 -3.09 19.17 18.44
N GLU A 240 -3.80 18.50 19.35
CA GLU A 240 -5.13 18.92 19.82
C GLU A 240 -5.10 20.25 20.56
N ALA A 241 -4.04 20.53 21.33
CA ALA A 241 -3.89 21.81 22.02
C ALA A 241 -3.75 23.00 21.05
N GLY A 242 -3.19 22.78 19.85
CA GLY A 242 -3.17 23.76 18.77
C GLY A 242 -2.43 25.08 19.07
N ASN A 243 -1.59 25.12 20.11
CA ASN A 243 -1.00 26.34 20.66
C ASN A 243 0.54 26.37 20.61
N THR A 244 1.12 25.62 19.68
CA THR A 244 2.57 25.50 19.47
C THR A 244 3.01 26.24 18.21
N THR A 245 4.30 26.55 18.10
CA THR A 245 4.88 27.18 16.91
C THR A 245 6.17 26.45 16.51
N PRO A 246 6.22 25.81 15.32
CA PRO A 246 5.11 25.58 14.39
C PRO A 246 4.00 24.69 15.00
N PRO A 247 2.77 24.69 14.45
CA PRO A 247 1.72 23.80 14.94
C PRO A 247 2.12 22.33 14.78
N VAL A 248 1.84 21.50 15.78
CA VAL A 248 2.09 20.06 15.68
C VAL A 248 1.14 19.45 14.64
N ARG A 249 1.73 18.84 13.62
CA ARG A 249 1.04 18.10 12.56
C ARG A 249 1.74 16.78 12.32
N PHE A 250 0.98 15.79 11.86
CA PHE A 250 1.47 14.46 11.51
C PHE A 250 1.15 14.15 10.05
N LEU A 251 2.18 13.97 9.23
CA LEU A 251 2.05 13.57 7.83
C LEU A 251 1.88 12.05 7.74
N SER A 252 0.72 11.61 7.28
CA SER A 252 0.47 10.23 6.87
C SER A 252 0.46 10.12 5.36
N ARG A 253 1.06 9.05 4.84
CA ARG A 253 0.99 8.73 3.42
C ARG A 253 -0.41 8.35 2.97
N TYR A 254 -1.28 7.86 3.86
CA TYR A 254 -2.68 7.54 3.59
C TYR A 254 -2.93 6.72 2.31
N ASP A 255 -2.01 5.80 2.00
CA ASP A 255 -1.91 5.12 0.71
C ASP A 255 -2.02 3.59 0.82
N LYS A 256 -2.41 3.06 1.99
CA LYS A 256 -2.48 1.61 2.29
C LYS A 256 -1.13 0.87 2.24
N SER A 257 -0.01 1.60 2.17
CA SER A 257 1.32 1.01 2.31
C SER A 257 1.55 0.43 3.71
N ALA A 258 2.60 -0.38 3.86
CA ALA A 258 2.99 -0.90 5.18
C ALA A 258 3.23 0.22 6.22
N THR A 259 3.82 1.35 5.80
CA THR A 259 3.98 2.53 6.66
C THR A 259 2.64 3.11 7.10
N ASN A 260 1.66 3.21 6.19
CA ASN A 260 0.33 3.69 6.54
C ASN A 260 -0.44 2.71 7.44
N ILE A 261 -0.33 1.40 7.21
CA ILE A 261 -0.88 0.40 8.13
C ILE A 261 -0.28 0.60 9.53
N LYS A 262 1.04 0.81 9.62
CA LYS A 262 1.75 1.02 10.89
C LYS A 262 1.38 2.33 11.58
N ASP A 263 1.30 3.45 10.87
CA ASP A 263 0.84 4.70 11.49
C ASP A 263 -0.60 4.57 12.03
N SER A 264 -1.46 3.86 11.31
CA SER A 264 -2.86 3.64 11.69
C SER A 264 -2.96 2.73 12.92
N GLU A 265 -2.18 1.64 12.96
CA GLU A 265 -2.05 0.77 14.14
C GLU A 265 -1.61 1.55 15.37
N LEU A 266 -0.63 2.45 15.24
CA LEU A 266 -0.10 3.24 16.34
C LEU A 266 -1.12 4.25 16.88
N TRP A 267 -1.87 4.93 16.00
CA TRP A 267 -2.94 5.83 16.42
C TRP A 267 -4.07 5.07 17.15
N ILE A 268 -4.49 3.92 16.61
CA ILE A 268 -5.54 3.09 17.22
C ILE A 268 -5.10 2.59 18.61
N LYS A 269 -3.81 2.26 18.79
CA LYS A 269 -3.28 1.78 20.07
C LYS A 269 -3.40 2.79 21.20
N ILE A 270 -3.39 4.09 20.91
CA ILE A 270 -3.66 5.16 21.90
C ILE A 270 -5.14 5.59 21.93
N GLY A 271 -6.03 4.80 21.30
CA GLY A 271 -7.46 5.07 21.24
C GLY A 271 -7.87 6.20 20.30
N GLN A 272 -6.98 6.61 19.37
CA GLN A 272 -7.24 7.71 18.45
C GLN A 272 -7.47 7.20 17.02
N VAL A 273 -8.39 7.86 16.32
CA VAL A 273 -8.70 7.61 14.90
C VAL A 273 -8.75 8.93 14.14
N PRO A 274 -7.59 9.57 13.87
CA PRO A 274 -7.54 10.94 13.32
C PRO A 274 -8.24 11.13 11.97
N TRP A 275 -8.41 10.04 11.21
CA TRP A 275 -9.10 10.01 9.91
C TRP A 275 -10.61 9.76 9.99
N ALA A 276 -11.19 9.61 11.19
CA ALA A 276 -12.62 9.36 11.35
C ALA A 276 -13.48 10.60 11.01
N SER A 277 -14.81 10.46 11.11
CA SER A 277 -15.78 11.51 10.73
C SER A 277 -15.57 12.83 11.46
N LYS A 278 -15.15 12.80 12.73
CA LYS A 278 -14.59 13.98 13.40
C LYS A 278 -13.10 14.08 13.04
N TYR A 279 -12.85 14.56 11.82
CA TYR A 279 -11.52 14.60 11.24
C TYR A 279 -10.58 15.53 12.03
N SER A 280 -9.40 15.02 12.37
CA SER A 280 -8.33 15.78 13.01
C SER A 280 -7.54 16.55 11.96
N THR A 281 -7.67 17.86 11.90
CA THR A 281 -7.03 18.71 10.87
C THR A 281 -5.50 18.71 10.92
N TRP A 282 -4.89 18.30 12.04
CA TRP A 282 -3.45 18.10 12.20
C TRP A 282 -2.95 16.77 11.62
N TYR A 283 -3.83 15.83 11.27
CA TYR A 283 -3.49 14.59 10.58
C TYR A 283 -3.48 14.82 9.07
N HIS A 284 -2.32 15.21 8.56
CA HIS A 284 -2.11 15.60 7.18
C HIS A 284 -2.00 14.36 6.27
N GLN A 285 -2.97 14.17 5.39
CA GLN A 285 -2.92 13.13 4.36
C GLN A 285 -2.12 13.64 3.16
N TYR A 286 -0.98 13.02 2.88
CA TYR A 286 -0.10 13.35 1.76
C TYR A 286 0.26 12.08 0.99
N VAL A 287 -0.58 11.73 0.01
CA VAL A 287 -0.47 10.49 -0.77
C VAL A 287 0.71 10.57 -1.73
N ALA A 288 1.84 9.98 -1.32
CA ALA A 288 3.08 9.95 -2.08
C ALA A 288 3.96 8.75 -1.70
N TYR A 289 4.92 8.45 -2.58
CA TYR A 289 5.98 7.48 -2.30
C TYR A 289 6.90 7.93 -1.14
N PRO A 290 7.62 7.00 -0.50
CA PRO A 290 8.30 7.25 0.77
C PRO A 290 9.23 8.47 0.78
N THR A 291 10.10 8.62 -0.23
CA THR A 291 11.08 9.71 -0.27
C THR A 291 10.43 11.08 -0.47
N GLN A 292 9.38 11.16 -1.28
CA GLN A 292 8.59 12.39 -1.49
C GLN A 292 7.83 12.78 -0.22
N ALA A 293 7.21 11.81 0.47
CA ALA A 293 6.49 12.06 1.71
C ALA A 293 7.43 12.56 2.82
N LEU A 294 8.62 11.96 2.95
CA LEU A 294 9.63 12.39 3.92
C LEU A 294 10.17 13.79 3.61
N ALA A 295 10.43 14.10 2.34
CA ALA A 295 10.85 15.44 1.92
C ALA A 295 9.76 16.49 2.20
N ALA A 296 8.48 16.16 1.97
CA ALA A 296 7.36 17.04 2.29
C ALA A 296 7.24 17.27 3.80
N ALA A 297 7.33 16.21 4.63
CA ALA A 297 7.28 16.34 6.09
C ALA A 297 8.40 17.26 6.61
N ALA A 298 9.62 17.13 6.07
CA ALA A 298 10.74 18.00 6.41
C ALA A 298 10.47 19.46 6.05
N ALA A 299 10.05 19.74 4.81
CA ALA A 299 9.78 21.08 4.31
C ALA A 299 8.62 21.77 5.07
N LEU A 300 7.61 21.00 5.45
CA LEU A 300 6.42 21.48 6.17
C LEU A 300 6.61 21.51 7.70
N GLN A 301 7.76 21.08 8.21
CA GLN A 301 8.05 20.96 9.64
C GLN A 301 7.04 20.08 10.39
N GLU A 302 6.66 18.96 9.79
CA GLU A 302 5.68 18.01 10.35
C GLU A 302 6.38 16.76 10.89
N TYR A 303 5.73 16.08 11.84
CA TYR A 303 6.15 14.75 12.26
C TYR A 303 5.65 13.72 11.25
N THR A 304 6.37 12.61 11.07
CA THR A 304 5.90 11.50 10.24
C THR A 304 6.55 10.19 10.67
N LEU A 305 5.96 9.08 10.23
CA LEU A 305 6.54 7.75 10.31
C LEU A 305 7.26 7.46 8.98
N THR A 306 8.53 7.06 9.04
CA THR A 306 9.32 6.64 7.88
C THR A 306 10.13 5.39 8.24
N ASP A 307 10.69 4.68 7.26
CA ASP A 307 11.66 3.60 7.46
C ASP A 307 13.12 4.08 7.27
N TRP A 308 14.08 3.30 7.77
CA TRP A 308 15.50 3.67 7.73
C TRP A 308 16.07 3.66 6.31
N GLY A 309 15.68 2.69 5.48
CA GLY A 309 16.03 2.67 4.07
C GLY A 309 15.62 3.95 3.34
N THR A 310 14.40 4.44 3.58
CA THR A 310 13.90 5.70 3.03
C THR A 310 14.66 6.91 3.59
N TYR A 311 14.92 6.96 4.90
CA TYR A 311 15.70 8.05 5.51
C TYR A 311 17.10 8.18 4.91
N LEU A 312 17.77 7.06 4.63
CA LEU A 312 19.07 7.04 3.97
C LEU A 312 19.00 7.34 2.46
N SER A 313 17.81 7.28 1.86
CA SER A 313 17.59 7.47 0.42
C SER A 313 17.23 8.91 0.02
N VAL A 314 16.83 9.76 0.96
CA VAL A 314 16.59 11.19 0.69
C VAL A 314 17.90 11.99 0.75
N ASP A 315 17.91 13.15 0.09
CA ASP A 315 19.04 14.06 0.07
C ASP A 315 19.48 14.47 1.49
N LYS A 316 20.79 14.72 1.65
CA LYS A 316 21.36 15.15 2.93
C LYS A 316 20.72 16.45 3.46
N SER A 317 20.28 17.33 2.58
CA SER A 317 19.55 18.55 2.95
C SER A 317 18.20 18.27 3.62
N VAL A 318 17.51 17.19 3.23
CA VAL A 318 16.27 16.73 3.87
C VAL A 318 16.59 16.11 5.23
N GLN A 319 17.59 15.22 5.30
CA GLN A 319 18.02 14.60 6.56
C GLN A 319 18.39 15.66 7.61
N GLN A 320 19.08 16.72 7.19
CA GLN A 320 19.50 17.83 8.04
C GLN A 320 18.34 18.69 8.57
N GLN A 321 17.13 18.56 8.06
CA GLN A 321 15.95 19.29 8.58
C GLN A 321 15.22 18.50 9.68
N LEU A 322 15.53 17.21 9.82
CA LEU A 322 14.79 16.27 10.65
C LEU A 322 15.58 15.83 11.89
N ILE A 323 14.85 15.50 12.94
CA ILE A 323 15.34 14.75 14.10
C ILE A 323 14.65 13.39 14.14
N ILE A 324 15.40 12.33 14.45
CA ILE A 324 14.86 11.01 14.75
C ILE A 324 14.49 10.98 16.23
N TYR A 325 13.20 10.92 16.53
CA TYR A 325 12.69 10.90 17.92
C TYR A 325 12.53 9.50 18.48
N LYS A 326 12.24 8.53 17.61
CA LYS A 326 12.17 7.12 17.98
C LYS A 326 12.57 6.28 16.78
N ARG A 327 13.35 5.23 17.00
CA ARG A 327 13.71 4.23 15.99
C ARG A 327 13.38 2.85 16.56
N GLY A 328 12.84 1.99 15.71
CA GLY A 328 12.58 0.59 16.05
C GLY A 328 13.87 -0.21 16.29
N SER A 329 13.70 -1.28 17.03
CA SER A 329 14.73 -2.27 17.36
C SER A 329 14.38 -3.63 16.77
N ASP A 330 15.33 -4.56 16.89
CA ASP A 330 15.16 -5.95 16.48
C ASP A 330 14.34 -6.80 17.45
N ASN A 331 13.83 -6.20 18.53
CA ASN A 331 12.96 -6.88 19.48
C ASN A 331 11.62 -7.23 18.82
N ALA A 332 11.22 -8.51 18.87
CA ALA A 332 9.97 -8.99 18.28
C ALA A 332 8.71 -8.29 18.83
N GLY A 333 8.77 -7.74 20.04
CA GLY A 333 7.68 -6.95 20.64
C GLY A 333 7.70 -5.46 20.27
N ASP A 334 8.70 -4.98 19.53
CA ASP A 334 8.79 -3.58 19.11
C ASP A 334 7.75 -3.27 18.01
N LEU A 335 6.89 -2.30 18.27
CA LEU A 335 5.83 -1.91 17.34
C LEU A 335 6.36 -1.23 16.07
N LEU A 336 7.61 -0.74 16.11
CA LEU A 336 8.30 -0.13 14.97
C LEU A 336 9.12 -1.15 14.16
N LEU A 337 9.15 -2.43 14.56
CA LEU A 337 9.77 -3.48 13.75
C LEU A 337 8.88 -3.79 12.53
N MET A 338 9.49 -3.85 11.34
CA MET A 338 8.86 -4.30 10.11
C MET A 338 9.57 -5.57 9.60
N PRO A 339 9.01 -6.76 9.88
CA PRO A 339 9.53 -8.00 9.30
C PRO A 339 9.23 -8.02 7.79
N ALA A 340 10.25 -8.30 6.99
CA ALA A 340 10.11 -8.47 5.54
C ALA A 340 10.11 -9.96 5.18
N HIS A 341 9.04 -10.43 4.54
CA HIS A 341 8.93 -11.80 4.06
C HIS A 341 8.87 -11.87 2.55
N LEU A 342 9.50 -12.89 1.99
CA LEU A 342 9.36 -13.28 0.60
C LEU A 342 8.21 -14.27 0.44
N LEU A 343 7.33 -13.96 -0.50
CA LEU A 343 6.25 -14.81 -0.98
C LEU A 343 6.58 -15.31 -2.38
N VAL A 344 6.41 -16.61 -2.62
CA VAL A 344 6.51 -17.21 -3.95
C VAL A 344 5.11 -17.31 -4.55
N GLY A 345 4.88 -16.71 -5.71
CA GLY A 345 3.57 -16.71 -6.36
C GLY A 345 3.18 -18.10 -6.88
N THR A 346 1.93 -18.50 -6.72
CA THR A 346 1.43 -19.76 -7.30
C THR A 346 1.36 -19.73 -8.82
N LYS A 347 1.30 -18.51 -9.41
CA LYS A 347 1.36 -18.25 -10.85
C LYS A 347 2.71 -17.71 -11.34
N ALA A 348 3.79 -17.93 -10.58
CA ALA A 348 5.13 -17.62 -11.06
C ALA A 348 5.37 -18.30 -12.43
N GLN A 349 5.97 -17.58 -13.38
CA GLN A 349 6.24 -18.08 -14.73
C GLN A 349 7.23 -19.24 -14.69
N ASP A 350 8.28 -19.10 -13.87
CA ASP A 350 9.19 -20.19 -13.51
C ASP A 350 9.11 -20.43 -12.00
N LEU A 351 8.20 -21.31 -11.60
CA LEU A 351 7.99 -21.65 -10.19
C LEU A 351 9.23 -22.32 -9.56
N ALA A 352 10.02 -23.05 -10.35
CA ALA A 352 11.23 -23.71 -9.85
C ALA A 352 12.29 -22.65 -9.52
N LEU A 353 12.52 -21.70 -10.43
CA LEU A 353 13.45 -20.60 -10.22
C LEU A 353 13.01 -19.68 -9.07
N ALA A 354 11.71 -19.40 -8.96
CA ALA A 354 11.17 -18.59 -7.87
C ALA A 354 11.41 -19.25 -6.50
N LYS A 355 11.25 -20.57 -6.40
CA LYS A 355 11.57 -21.35 -5.19
C LYS A 355 13.08 -21.43 -4.92
N GLU A 356 13.89 -21.57 -5.97
CA GLU A 356 15.35 -21.53 -5.87
C GLU A 356 15.82 -20.18 -5.31
N PHE A 357 15.29 -19.07 -5.83
CA PHE A 357 15.58 -17.74 -5.31
C PHE A 357 15.15 -17.57 -3.85
N ALA A 358 13.96 -18.04 -3.47
CA ALA A 358 13.50 -18.02 -2.09
C ALA A 358 14.46 -18.77 -1.15
N SER A 359 14.84 -20.00 -1.54
CA SER A 359 15.79 -20.83 -0.79
C SER A 359 17.16 -20.17 -0.68
N TRP A 360 17.68 -19.64 -1.78
CA TRP A 360 18.98 -18.94 -1.83
C TRP A 360 18.97 -17.66 -0.99
N ALA A 361 17.93 -16.84 -1.07
CA ALA A 361 17.81 -15.59 -0.33
C ALA A 361 17.76 -15.82 1.20
N THR A 362 17.23 -16.97 1.64
CA THR A 362 17.27 -17.41 3.04
C THR A 362 18.53 -18.18 3.43
N SER A 363 19.40 -18.50 2.48
CA SER A 363 20.67 -19.20 2.76
C SER A 363 21.71 -18.25 3.34
N GLN A 364 22.83 -18.80 3.82
CA GLN A 364 23.96 -18.01 4.30
C GLN A 364 24.47 -17.00 3.25
N GLU A 365 24.51 -17.39 1.98
CA GLU A 365 25.00 -16.52 0.89
C GLU A 365 24.06 -15.35 0.64
N GLY A 366 22.75 -15.61 0.50
CA GLY A 366 21.74 -14.57 0.33
C GLY A 366 21.62 -13.65 1.54
N GLN A 367 21.68 -14.20 2.76
CA GLN A 367 21.67 -13.40 3.99
C GLN A 367 22.94 -12.56 4.15
N THR A 368 24.07 -12.98 3.58
CA THR A 368 25.29 -12.16 3.58
C THR A 368 25.09 -10.88 2.76
N VAL A 369 24.42 -10.96 1.60
CA VAL A 369 24.04 -9.77 0.80
C VAL A 369 23.22 -8.78 1.63
N ILE A 370 22.21 -9.28 2.36
CA ILE A 370 21.35 -8.45 3.22
C ILE A 370 22.15 -7.82 4.37
N LYS A 371 22.95 -8.63 5.06
CA LYS A 371 23.75 -8.22 6.22
C LYS A 371 24.80 -7.17 5.86
N GLU A 372 25.33 -7.21 4.65
CA GLU A 372 26.38 -6.31 4.18
C GLU A 372 25.84 -5.12 3.39
N PHE A 373 24.54 -5.12 3.08
CA PHE A 373 23.90 -4.05 2.33
C PHE A 373 24.01 -2.70 3.05
N ARG A 374 24.59 -1.73 2.35
CA ARG A 374 24.85 -0.39 2.88
C ARG A 374 24.32 0.70 1.98
N LYS A 375 23.85 1.77 2.62
CA LYS A 375 23.54 3.04 1.96
C LYS A 375 24.17 4.18 2.71
N ALA A 376 24.91 5.04 2.01
CA ALA A 376 25.73 6.09 2.64
C ALA A 376 26.63 5.56 3.77
N SER A 377 27.25 4.37 3.55
CA SER A 377 28.08 3.62 4.50
C SER A 377 27.37 3.02 5.71
N GLU A 378 26.08 3.28 5.91
CA GLU A 378 25.27 2.73 6.99
C GLU A 378 24.66 1.38 6.62
N LEU A 379 24.61 0.46 7.58
CA LEU A 379 23.81 -0.76 7.44
C LEU A 379 22.32 -0.39 7.40
N VAL A 380 21.59 -0.95 6.44
CA VAL A 380 20.17 -0.62 6.26
C VAL A 380 19.27 -1.63 6.96
N TYR A 381 19.53 -2.92 6.79
CA TYR A 381 18.65 -3.98 7.28
C TYR A 381 19.36 -4.87 8.29
N SER A 382 18.61 -5.38 9.25
CA SER A 382 19.05 -6.51 10.06
C SER A 382 18.69 -7.82 9.35
N PRO A 383 19.55 -8.85 9.40
CA PRO A 383 19.21 -10.16 8.83
C PRO A 383 18.02 -10.79 9.55
N ALA A 384 17.44 -11.83 8.95
CA ALA A 384 16.40 -12.63 9.59
C ALA A 384 16.87 -13.21 10.96
N PRO A 385 15.95 -13.47 11.91
CA PRO A 385 16.27 -14.01 13.24
C PRO A 385 16.98 -15.37 13.24
#